data_AF-A0A976HNV9-F1
#
_entry.id   AF-A0A976HNV9-F1
#
_cell.length_a   1.000
_cell.length_b   1.000
_cell.length_c   1.000
_cell.angle_alpha   90.00
_cell.angle_beta   90.00
_cell.angle_gamma   90.00
#
_symmetry.space_group_name_H-M   'P 1'
#
loop_
_entity.id
_entity.type
_entity.pdbx_description
1 polymer ?
#
loop_
_entity_poly.entity_id
_entity_poly.type
_entity_poly.pdbx_seq_one_letter_code
_entity_poly.pdbx_strand_id
1 'polypeptide(L)'
;MDAAGRVWFPSDKTKRLQRKRYLDELEGETVDTLWDDISPINSRAQERLGYPTQKPVALLERILNASSNPGDVVLDPFCGCGTTVHAAEKLGRQWIGIDVTHLAIGLIEKRLRDAFPNVQFLTHGVPNDLAGAKDLAARGKYHEFEKWALSLIDAQPGNLGKKGADRGLDGRLYYGKTGHGIVSVKAGENVGVSMIRDLKGVIEREKAGIGVFLTLTEPTKPMVTEAASAGLHEEPGFAPVPRLQIVPIEQAMTLRERAVHLPARRGDTFKQAAREEDPTRQRALDL
;
A
#
# COMPACT_ATOMS: atom_id res chain seq x y z
N MET A 1 -50.39 22.31 -15.35
CA MET A 1 -49.18 23.00 -14.83
C MET A 1 -49.52 24.31 -14.13
N ASP A 2 -50.39 25.15 -14.69
CA ASP A 2 -50.80 26.42 -14.08
C ASP A 2 -51.63 26.24 -12.80
N ALA A 3 -52.57 25.28 -12.79
CA ALA A 3 -53.35 24.90 -11.60
C ALA A 3 -52.49 24.45 -10.39
N ALA A 4 -51.22 24.13 -10.61
CA ALA A 4 -50.26 23.75 -9.57
C ALA A 4 -49.28 24.89 -9.20
N GLY A 5 -49.49 26.12 -9.69
CA GLY A 5 -48.65 27.28 -9.41
C GLY A 5 -47.24 27.25 -10.02
N ARG A 6 -46.96 26.28 -10.90
CA ARG A 6 -45.61 25.98 -11.45
C ARG A 6 -45.21 26.81 -12.68
N VAL A 7 -46.04 27.77 -13.07
CA VAL A 7 -45.76 28.68 -14.19
C VAL A 7 -45.48 30.06 -13.62
N TRP A 8 -44.41 30.69 -14.10
CA TRP A 8 -44.13 32.10 -13.86
C TRP A 8 -44.59 32.90 -15.08
N PHE A 9 -45.44 33.89 -14.81
CA PHE A 9 -45.96 34.81 -15.81
C PHE A 9 -45.13 36.10 -15.75
N PRO A 10 -44.35 36.41 -16.80
CA PRO A 10 -43.66 37.68 -16.88
C PRO A 10 -44.66 38.84 -16.91
N SER A 11 -44.32 39.96 -16.26
CA SER A 11 -45.14 41.19 -16.33
C SER A 11 -45.22 41.77 -17.75
N ASP A 12 -44.21 41.50 -18.57
CA ASP A 12 -44.15 41.84 -19.98
C ASP A 12 -44.71 40.68 -20.84
N LYS A 13 -45.83 40.95 -21.52
CA LYS A 13 -46.55 39.96 -22.34
C LYS A 13 -45.82 39.52 -23.61
N THR A 14 -44.72 40.18 -23.97
CA THR A 14 -43.86 39.76 -25.09
C THR A 14 -42.86 38.67 -24.70
N LYS A 15 -42.67 38.43 -23.39
CA LYS A 15 -41.76 37.41 -22.88
C LYS A 15 -42.45 36.05 -22.75
N ARG A 16 -41.67 34.99 -22.95
CA ARG A 16 -42.15 33.60 -22.83
C ARG A 16 -42.40 33.22 -21.38
N LEU A 17 -43.50 32.50 -21.14
CA LEU A 17 -43.79 31.82 -19.88
C LEU A 17 -42.60 30.94 -19.46
N GLN A 18 -42.29 30.94 -18.16
CA GLN A 18 -41.22 30.11 -17.60
C GLN A 18 -41.80 29.09 -16.64
N ARG A 19 -41.16 27.92 -16.51
CA ARG A 19 -41.51 26.93 -15.49
C ARG A 19 -40.73 27.25 -14.21
N LYS A 20 -41.42 27.35 -13.07
CA LYS A 20 -40.77 27.43 -11.76
C LYS A 20 -40.14 26.07 -11.43
N ARG A 21 -38.86 26.07 -11.07
CA ARG A 21 -38.12 24.91 -10.55
C ARG A 21 -37.70 25.27 -9.13
N TYR A 22 -38.12 24.48 -8.14
CA TYR A 22 -37.79 24.71 -6.74
C TYR A 22 -36.56 23.88 -6.37
N LEU A 23 -35.67 24.44 -5.55
CA LEU A 23 -34.38 23.84 -5.23
C LEU A 23 -34.52 22.49 -4.51
N ASP A 24 -35.51 22.38 -3.64
CA ASP A 24 -35.88 21.17 -2.88
C ASP A 24 -36.52 20.07 -3.74
N GLU A 25 -36.95 20.38 -4.96
CA GLU A 25 -37.53 19.42 -5.92
C GLU A 25 -36.57 19.06 -7.07
N LEU A 26 -35.39 19.71 -7.13
CA LEU A 26 -34.40 19.44 -8.15
C LEU A 26 -33.49 18.30 -7.67
N GLU A 27 -33.55 17.16 -8.36
CA GLU A 27 -32.65 16.01 -8.14
C GLU A 27 -31.20 16.27 -8.62
N GLY A 28 -30.84 17.53 -8.88
CA GLY A 28 -29.55 17.93 -9.45
C GLY A 28 -29.47 17.81 -10.97
N GLU A 29 -28.26 17.99 -11.50
CA GLU A 29 -27.95 17.74 -12.91
C GLU A 29 -27.32 16.35 -13.07
N THR A 30 -27.59 15.69 -14.21
CA THR A 30 -26.94 14.43 -14.52
C THR A 30 -25.44 14.67 -14.69
N VAL A 31 -24.64 13.87 -13.99
CA VAL A 31 -23.18 13.90 -14.12
C VAL A 31 -22.77 13.62 -15.56
N ASP A 32 -21.96 14.50 -16.16
CA ASP A 32 -21.46 14.35 -17.53
C ASP A 32 -20.31 13.32 -17.60
N THR A 33 -19.81 13.05 -18.80
CA THR A 33 -18.71 12.14 -19.12
C THR A 33 -17.32 12.72 -18.88
N LEU A 34 -17.22 14.05 -18.68
CA LEU A 34 -15.98 14.75 -18.35
C LEU A 34 -16.01 15.19 -16.88
N TRP A 35 -15.10 14.66 -16.06
CA TRP A 35 -14.93 15.05 -14.65
C TRP A 35 -13.62 15.80 -14.49
N ASP A 36 -13.69 17.10 -14.27
CA ASP A 36 -12.55 17.99 -14.03
C ASP A 36 -12.45 18.48 -12.57
N ASP A 37 -13.42 18.10 -11.73
CA ASP A 37 -13.53 18.46 -10.32
C ASP A 37 -12.73 17.52 -9.39
N ILE A 38 -12.33 16.34 -9.88
CA ILE A 38 -11.51 15.39 -9.10
C ILE A 38 -10.03 15.53 -9.48
N SER A 39 -9.27 16.15 -8.58
CA SER A 39 -7.83 16.36 -8.78
C SER A 39 -7.00 15.08 -8.62
N PRO A 40 -5.90 14.92 -9.38
CA PRO A 40 -4.93 13.85 -9.15
C PRO A 40 -4.26 13.93 -7.76
N ILE A 41 -3.80 12.78 -7.25
CA ILE A 41 -3.13 12.70 -5.94
C ILE A 41 -1.76 13.39 -6.00
N ASN A 42 -1.64 14.53 -5.33
CA ASN A 42 -0.36 15.22 -5.15
C ASN A 42 0.52 14.55 -4.08
N SER A 43 1.79 14.95 -3.98
CA SER A 43 2.77 14.35 -3.03
C SER A 43 2.44 14.56 -1.55
N ARG A 44 1.63 15.56 -1.23
CA ARG A 44 1.24 15.93 0.14
C ARG A 44 -0.11 15.34 0.56
N ALA A 45 -0.86 14.76 -0.37
CA ALA A 45 -2.17 14.18 -0.09
C ALA A 45 -2.12 13.15 1.06
N GLN A 46 -3.14 13.18 1.90
CA GLN A 46 -3.26 12.27 3.04
C GLN A 46 -3.46 10.83 2.60
N GLU A 47 -4.26 10.62 1.55
CA GLU A 47 -4.50 9.29 0.99
C GLU A 47 -3.28 8.68 0.27
N ARG A 48 -2.22 9.45 -0.02
CA ARG A 48 -1.08 8.99 -0.83
C ARG A 48 -0.26 7.95 -0.08
N LEU A 49 -0.29 6.70 -0.53
CA LEU A 49 0.48 5.61 0.06
C LEU A 49 1.94 5.57 -0.43
N GLY A 50 2.25 6.22 -1.56
CA GLY A 50 3.59 6.14 -2.17
C GLY A 50 3.68 5.17 -3.36
N TYR A 51 2.54 4.59 -3.77
CA TYR A 51 2.44 3.79 -4.99
C TYR A 51 2.47 4.71 -6.24
N PRO A 52 3.27 4.40 -7.28
CA PRO A 52 3.51 5.32 -8.40
C PRO A 52 2.27 5.77 -9.19
N THR A 53 1.21 4.96 -9.19
CA THR A 53 0.01 5.14 -10.02
C THR A 53 -1.29 5.07 -9.22
N GLN A 54 -1.27 5.55 -7.97
CA GLN A 54 -2.45 5.56 -7.12
C GLN A 54 -3.54 6.51 -7.66
N LYS A 55 -4.75 5.98 -7.85
CA LYS A 55 -5.95 6.76 -8.19
C LYS A 55 -6.57 7.39 -6.93
N PRO A 56 -7.17 8.60 -7.00
CA PRO A 56 -7.90 9.22 -5.90
C PRO A 56 -9.10 8.38 -5.47
N VAL A 57 -9.34 8.23 -4.16
CA VAL A 57 -10.51 7.48 -3.65
C VAL A 57 -11.83 8.08 -4.14
N ALA A 58 -11.95 9.41 -4.16
CA ALA A 58 -13.17 10.11 -4.60
C ALA A 58 -13.59 9.75 -6.03
N LEU A 59 -12.61 9.48 -6.92
CA LEU A 59 -12.89 9.03 -8.28
C LEU A 59 -13.60 7.67 -8.28
N LEU A 60 -13.09 6.73 -7.48
CA LEU A 60 -13.64 5.38 -7.41
C LEU A 60 -14.98 5.39 -6.67
N GLU A 61 -15.15 6.21 -5.64
CA GLU A 61 -16.44 6.38 -4.96
C GLU A 61 -17.54 6.83 -5.93
N ARG A 62 -17.25 7.82 -6.79
CA ARG A 62 -18.20 8.29 -7.81
C ARG A 62 -18.56 7.19 -8.81
N ILE A 63 -17.57 6.47 -9.32
CA ILE A 63 -17.79 5.36 -10.27
C ILE A 63 -18.68 4.28 -9.65
N LEU A 64 -18.37 3.87 -8.41
CA LEU A 64 -19.11 2.81 -7.72
C LEU A 64 -20.54 3.22 -7.37
N ASN A 65 -20.76 4.47 -6.94
CA ASN A 65 -22.10 4.98 -6.69
C ASN A 65 -22.95 5.09 -7.96
N ALA A 66 -22.34 5.41 -9.10
CA ALA A 66 -23.06 5.46 -10.38
C ALA A 66 -23.35 4.07 -10.98
N SER A 67 -22.60 3.04 -10.59
CA SER A 67 -22.57 1.74 -11.30
C SER A 67 -23.00 0.54 -10.44
N SER A 68 -23.24 0.72 -9.14
CA SER A 68 -23.56 -0.37 -8.21
C SER A 68 -24.30 0.11 -6.96
N ASN A 69 -25.01 -0.80 -6.30
CA ASN A 69 -25.71 -0.57 -5.03
C ASN A 69 -24.92 -1.10 -3.84
N PRO A 70 -25.14 -0.58 -2.61
CA PRO A 70 -24.64 -1.21 -1.40
C PRO A 70 -25.03 -2.69 -1.33
N GLY A 71 -24.08 -3.55 -0.97
CA GLY A 71 -24.23 -5.00 -0.97
C GLY A 71 -23.83 -5.70 -2.27
N ASP A 72 -23.68 -4.98 -3.39
CA ASP A 72 -23.18 -5.57 -4.64
C ASP A 72 -21.69 -5.95 -4.53
N VAL A 73 -21.23 -6.80 -5.45
CA VAL A 73 -19.83 -7.24 -5.53
C VAL A 73 -19.07 -6.42 -6.58
N VAL A 74 -17.96 -5.82 -6.16
CA VAL A 74 -17.03 -5.08 -7.03
C VAL A 74 -15.80 -5.92 -7.31
N LEU A 75 -15.49 -6.20 -8.57
CA LEU A 75 -14.26 -6.87 -8.98
C LEU A 75 -13.28 -5.85 -9.58
N ASP A 76 -12.07 -5.79 -9.02
CA ASP A 76 -10.93 -5.09 -9.63
C ASP A 76 -9.77 -6.07 -9.86
N PRO A 77 -9.56 -6.55 -11.10
CA PRO A 77 -8.52 -7.53 -11.40
C PRO A 77 -7.12 -6.92 -11.56
N PHE A 78 -6.97 -5.60 -11.36
CA PHE A 78 -5.71 -4.85 -11.42
C PHE A 78 -5.64 -3.83 -10.28
N CYS A 79 -5.97 -4.27 -9.06
CA CYS A 79 -6.30 -3.38 -7.96
C CYS A 79 -5.11 -2.56 -7.43
N GLY A 80 -3.87 -2.98 -7.69
CA GLY A 80 -2.65 -2.24 -7.35
C GLY A 80 -2.60 -1.83 -5.87
N CYS A 81 -2.69 -0.53 -5.60
CA CYS A 81 -2.70 0.01 -4.22
C CYS A 81 -4.08 -0.06 -3.51
N GLY A 82 -5.06 -0.73 -4.09
CA GLY A 82 -6.35 -1.02 -3.46
C GLY A 82 -7.33 0.13 -3.39
N THR A 83 -7.20 1.18 -4.21
CA THR A 83 -8.13 2.31 -4.14
C THR A 83 -9.59 1.86 -4.38
N THR A 84 -9.83 1.00 -5.37
CA THR A 84 -11.18 0.49 -5.68
C THR A 84 -11.75 -0.34 -4.52
N VAL A 85 -10.92 -1.20 -3.94
CA VAL A 85 -11.28 -2.06 -2.81
C VAL A 85 -11.59 -1.23 -1.56
N HIS A 86 -10.77 -0.21 -1.27
CA HIS A 86 -11.03 0.76 -0.19
C HIS A 86 -12.36 1.48 -0.39
N ALA A 87 -12.61 2.00 -1.60
CA ALA A 87 -13.84 2.70 -1.92
C ALA A 87 -15.05 1.77 -1.78
N ALA A 88 -14.96 0.53 -2.28
CA ALA A 88 -16.02 -0.46 -2.16
C ALA A 88 -16.37 -0.79 -0.70
N GLU A 89 -15.35 -1.03 0.14
CA GLU A 89 -15.52 -1.28 1.58
C GLU A 89 -16.23 -0.11 2.27
N LYS A 90 -15.73 1.11 2.07
CA LYS A 90 -16.32 2.34 2.63
C LYS A 90 -17.78 2.52 2.24
N LEU A 91 -18.08 2.22 0.99
CA LEU A 91 -19.39 2.36 0.39
C LEU A 91 -20.34 1.19 0.72
N GLY A 92 -19.90 0.21 1.52
CA GLY A 92 -20.72 -0.92 1.94
C GLY A 92 -21.00 -1.93 0.81
N ARG A 93 -20.07 -2.09 -0.13
CA ARG A 93 -20.09 -3.12 -1.16
C ARG A 93 -19.16 -4.27 -0.77
N GLN A 94 -19.46 -5.47 -1.25
CA GLN A 94 -18.50 -6.56 -1.23
C GLN A 94 -17.46 -6.34 -2.35
N TRP A 95 -16.27 -6.91 -2.22
CA TRP A 95 -15.22 -6.69 -3.21
C TRP A 95 -14.30 -7.90 -3.39
N ILE A 96 -13.70 -7.97 -4.58
CA ILE A 96 -12.63 -8.90 -4.94
C ILE A 96 -11.53 -8.07 -5.60
N GLY A 97 -10.36 -8.03 -5.00
CA GLY A 97 -9.17 -7.40 -5.57
C GLY A 97 -8.17 -8.46 -6.02
N ILE A 98 -7.65 -8.33 -7.24
CA ILE A 98 -6.59 -9.19 -7.76
C ILE A 98 -5.43 -8.31 -8.21
N ASP A 99 -4.22 -8.69 -7.79
CA ASP A 99 -2.99 -8.15 -8.33
C ASP A 99 -1.96 -9.28 -8.45
N VAL A 100 -1.08 -9.18 -9.44
CA VAL A 100 -0.03 -10.18 -9.67
C VAL A 100 1.13 -10.04 -8.66
N THR A 101 1.26 -8.88 -8.02
CA THR A 101 2.39 -8.59 -7.15
C THR A 101 2.03 -8.74 -5.67
N HIS A 102 2.79 -9.56 -4.95
CA HIS A 102 2.63 -9.71 -3.50
C HIS A 102 2.81 -8.39 -2.73
N LEU A 103 3.60 -7.45 -3.27
CA LEU A 103 3.78 -6.12 -2.70
C LEU A 103 2.47 -5.31 -2.75
N ALA A 104 1.74 -5.34 -3.86
CA ALA A 104 0.43 -4.71 -3.97
C ALA A 104 -0.55 -5.32 -2.95
N ILE A 105 -0.59 -6.64 -2.86
CA ILE A 105 -1.45 -7.34 -1.89
C ILE A 105 -1.14 -6.90 -0.46
N GLY A 106 0.13 -6.94 -0.03
CA GLY A 106 0.53 -6.50 1.32
C GLY A 106 0.15 -5.04 1.60
N LEU A 107 0.28 -4.16 0.60
CA LEU A 107 -0.13 -2.76 0.72
C LEU A 107 -1.65 -2.61 0.90
N ILE A 108 -2.44 -3.40 0.15
CA ILE A 108 -3.90 -3.41 0.26
C ILE A 108 -4.32 -3.88 1.66
N GLU A 109 -3.72 -4.97 2.16
CA GLU A 109 -4.02 -5.49 3.50
C GLU A 109 -3.77 -4.43 4.58
N LYS A 110 -2.60 -3.77 4.51
CA LYS A 110 -2.24 -2.70 5.43
C LYS A 110 -3.22 -1.54 5.34
N ARG A 111 -3.48 -1.04 4.11
CA ARG A 111 -4.42 0.05 3.84
C ARG A 111 -5.80 -0.21 4.44
N LEU A 112 -6.35 -1.41 4.20
CA LEU A 112 -7.67 -1.79 4.68
C LEU A 112 -7.70 -1.88 6.21
N ARG A 113 -6.71 -2.51 6.84
CA ARG A 113 -6.65 -2.61 8.31
C ARG A 113 -6.47 -1.26 8.99
N ASP A 114 -5.70 -0.35 8.36
CA ASP A 114 -5.49 1.01 8.84
C ASP A 114 -6.78 1.84 8.78
N ALA A 115 -7.48 1.78 7.64
CA ALA A 115 -8.71 2.54 7.41
C ALA A 115 -9.94 1.96 8.14
N PHE A 116 -10.03 0.63 8.23
CA PHE A 116 -11.18 -0.12 8.72
C PHE A 116 -10.74 -1.18 9.75
N PRO A 117 -10.73 -0.85 11.06
CA PRO A 117 -10.21 -1.74 12.10
C PRO A 117 -10.89 -3.13 12.19
N ASN A 118 -12.15 -3.21 11.75
CA ASN A 118 -12.97 -4.44 11.82
C ASN A 118 -13.12 -5.15 10.48
N VAL A 119 -12.40 -4.73 9.44
CA VAL A 119 -12.50 -5.35 8.11
C VAL A 119 -12.10 -6.82 8.15
N GLN A 120 -12.87 -7.64 7.44
CA GLN A 120 -12.59 -9.06 7.27
C GLN A 120 -12.42 -9.37 5.79
N PHE A 121 -11.29 -9.97 5.44
CA PHE A 121 -11.00 -10.41 4.09
C PHE A 121 -10.13 -11.66 4.11
N LEU A 122 -10.19 -12.41 3.01
CA LEU A 122 -9.35 -13.58 2.77
C LEU A 122 -8.33 -13.24 1.69
N THR A 123 -7.07 -13.56 1.95
CA THR A 123 -5.99 -13.39 0.97
C THR A 123 -5.63 -14.75 0.39
N HIS A 124 -5.67 -14.84 -0.95
CA HIS A 124 -5.28 -16.03 -1.70
C HIS A 124 -3.97 -15.78 -2.46
N GLY A 125 -3.18 -16.84 -2.69
CA GLY A 125 -1.96 -16.77 -3.51
C GLY A 125 -0.73 -16.15 -2.83
N VAL A 126 -0.86 -15.77 -1.56
CA VAL A 126 0.25 -15.30 -0.72
C VAL A 126 0.60 -16.39 0.31
N PRO A 127 1.90 -16.66 0.57
CA PRO A 127 2.28 -17.55 1.65
C PRO A 127 1.77 -17.07 3.02
N ASN A 128 0.99 -17.92 3.68
CA ASN A 128 0.46 -17.68 5.03
C ASN A 128 1.24 -18.44 6.11
N ASP A 129 2.09 -19.39 5.71
CA ASP A 129 2.95 -20.18 6.58
C ASP A 129 4.35 -20.39 5.96
N LEU A 130 5.26 -20.95 6.76
CA LEU A 130 6.64 -21.22 6.32
C LEU A 130 6.70 -22.24 5.18
N ALA A 131 5.74 -23.19 5.13
CA ALA A 131 5.67 -24.19 4.08
C ALA A 131 5.35 -23.54 2.72
N GLY A 132 4.36 -22.65 2.67
CA GLY A 132 4.02 -21.85 1.50
C GLY A 132 5.16 -20.91 1.10
N ALA A 133 5.92 -20.37 2.06
CA ALA A 133 7.06 -19.51 1.77
C ALA A 133 8.19 -20.30 1.07
N LYS A 134 8.47 -21.52 1.54
CA LYS A 134 9.43 -22.43 0.92
C LYS A 134 8.98 -22.89 -0.47
N ASP A 135 7.70 -23.22 -0.63
CA ASP A 135 7.12 -23.57 -1.93
C ASP A 135 7.21 -22.41 -2.93
N LEU A 136 6.89 -21.17 -2.50
CA LEU A 136 7.06 -19.98 -3.35
C LEU A 136 8.52 -19.79 -3.79
N ALA A 137 9.48 -19.97 -2.89
CA ALA A 137 10.90 -19.92 -3.22
C ALA A 137 11.33 -21.02 -4.20
N ALA A 138 10.79 -22.24 -4.05
CA ALA A 138 11.17 -23.42 -4.84
C ALA A 138 10.63 -23.39 -6.29
N ARG A 139 9.52 -22.69 -6.55
CA ARG A 139 8.86 -22.62 -7.88
C ARG A 139 9.67 -21.90 -8.97
N GLY A 140 10.93 -21.54 -8.73
CA GLY A 140 11.82 -20.91 -9.72
C GLY A 140 11.49 -19.44 -10.02
N LYS A 141 10.47 -18.89 -9.36
CA LYS A 141 10.07 -17.48 -9.45
C LYS A 141 10.73 -16.66 -8.34
N TYR A 142 12.06 -16.69 -8.33
CA TYR A 142 12.85 -16.09 -7.25
C TYR A 142 12.50 -14.61 -7.00
N HIS A 143 12.24 -13.86 -8.07
CA HIS A 143 11.80 -12.46 -7.98
C HIS A 143 10.42 -12.24 -7.35
N GLU A 144 9.49 -13.20 -7.45
CA GLU A 144 8.21 -13.13 -6.73
C GLU A 144 8.43 -13.37 -5.23
N PHE A 145 9.28 -14.35 -4.88
CA PHE A 145 9.67 -14.59 -3.49
C PHE A 145 10.36 -13.36 -2.87
N GLU A 146 11.31 -12.74 -3.59
CA GLU A 146 12.01 -11.54 -3.12
C GLU A 146 11.02 -10.41 -2.85
N LYS A 147 10.13 -10.11 -3.80
CA LYS A 147 9.12 -9.04 -3.64
C LYS A 147 8.17 -9.33 -2.47
N TRP A 148 7.72 -10.57 -2.32
CA TRP A 148 6.90 -10.99 -1.20
C TRP A 148 7.65 -10.82 0.13
N ALA A 149 8.88 -11.30 0.22
CA ALA A 149 9.69 -11.23 1.43
C ALA A 149 9.97 -9.78 1.83
N LEU A 150 10.28 -8.89 0.87
CA LEU A 150 10.44 -7.46 1.11
C LEU A 150 9.15 -6.81 1.65
N SER A 151 7.98 -7.24 1.18
CA SER A 151 6.70 -6.71 1.66
C SER A 151 6.43 -7.03 3.14
N LEU A 152 7.00 -8.11 3.69
CA LEU A 152 6.84 -8.47 5.10
C LEU A 152 7.41 -7.40 6.04
N ILE A 153 8.45 -6.68 5.59
CA ILE A 153 9.19 -5.71 6.39
C ILE A 153 9.02 -4.27 5.90
N ASP A 154 8.01 -4.02 5.05
CA ASP A 154 7.75 -2.73 4.39
C ASP A 154 8.95 -2.20 3.56
N ALA A 155 9.80 -3.09 3.02
CA ALA A 155 10.91 -2.67 2.17
C ALA A 155 10.44 -2.37 0.74
N GLN A 156 10.96 -1.30 0.16
CA GLN A 156 10.71 -0.96 -1.24
C GLN A 156 11.64 -1.77 -2.14
N PRO A 157 11.13 -2.48 -3.17
CA PRO A 157 11.99 -3.18 -4.12
C PRO A 157 12.93 -2.19 -4.83
N GLY A 158 14.16 -2.63 -5.12
CA GLY A 158 15.08 -1.88 -5.96
C GLY A 158 14.43 -1.53 -7.31
N ASN A 159 14.74 -0.34 -7.86
CA ASN A 159 14.10 0.24 -9.06
C ASN A 159 13.71 -0.80 -10.13
N LEU A 160 12.39 -0.91 -10.35
CA LEU A 160 11.70 -1.70 -11.38
C LEU A 160 12.01 -1.29 -12.86
N GLY A 161 13.21 -0.81 -13.21
CA GLY A 161 13.40 -0.25 -14.55
C GLY A 161 14.81 -0.05 -15.10
N LYS A 162 15.89 -0.42 -14.39
CA LYS A 162 17.23 -0.39 -15.00
C LYS A 162 17.89 -1.75 -14.82
N LYS A 163 17.90 -2.54 -15.90
CA LYS A 163 18.83 -3.67 -16.11
C LYS A 163 20.28 -3.15 -16.03
N GLY A 164 20.76 -2.93 -14.81
CA GLY A 164 22.17 -2.89 -14.48
C GLY A 164 22.42 -4.05 -13.55
N ALA A 165 23.54 -4.76 -13.72
CA ALA A 165 23.92 -5.93 -12.92
C ALA A 165 23.48 -5.79 -11.44
N ASP A 166 22.46 -6.56 -11.03
CA ASP A 166 21.95 -6.57 -9.66
C ASP A 166 23.06 -7.07 -8.73
N ARG A 167 23.73 -6.14 -8.05
CA ARG A 167 24.87 -6.40 -7.16
C ARG A 167 24.44 -6.89 -5.77
N GLY A 168 23.42 -7.74 -5.71
CA GLY A 168 22.88 -8.33 -4.47
C GLY A 168 22.08 -7.37 -3.59
N LEU A 169 21.44 -6.36 -4.18
CA LEU A 169 20.53 -5.44 -3.49
C LEU A 169 19.11 -5.68 -4.00
N ASP A 170 18.24 -6.14 -3.11
CA ASP A 170 16.90 -6.59 -3.47
C ASP A 170 15.86 -5.53 -3.08
N GLY A 171 16.09 -4.81 -1.98
CA GLY A 171 15.23 -3.71 -1.55
C GLY A 171 15.92 -2.65 -0.69
N ARG A 172 15.14 -1.61 -0.35
CA ARG A 172 15.56 -0.48 0.48
C ARG A 172 14.54 -0.20 1.57
N LEU A 173 15.06 0.20 2.73
CA LEU A 173 14.29 0.70 3.87
C LEU A 173 14.65 2.16 4.11
N TYR A 174 13.74 2.92 4.69
CA TYR A 174 13.95 4.34 4.99
C TYR A 174 13.54 4.64 6.42
N TYR A 175 14.30 5.50 7.09
CA TYR A 175 14.08 5.89 8.48
C TYR A 175 14.62 7.30 8.75
N GLY A 176 14.26 7.91 9.89
CA GLY A 176 14.74 9.24 10.25
C GLY A 176 14.37 10.32 9.24
N LYS A 177 15.22 11.34 9.01
CA LYS A 177 15.02 12.34 7.93
C LYS A 177 15.69 11.95 6.61
N THR A 178 16.83 11.28 6.68
CA THR A 178 17.67 10.96 5.53
C THR A 178 18.23 9.54 5.59
N GLY A 179 17.90 8.76 6.62
CA GLY A 179 18.42 7.42 6.81
C GLY A 179 17.84 6.44 5.80
N HIS A 180 18.72 5.59 5.24
CA HIS A 180 18.31 4.47 4.41
C HIS A 180 19.06 3.21 4.81
N GLY A 181 18.35 2.10 4.68
CA GLY A 181 18.87 0.75 4.80
C GLY A 181 18.75 0.00 3.48
N ILE A 182 19.54 -1.07 3.35
CA ILE A 182 19.51 -1.98 2.21
C ILE A 182 19.06 -3.36 2.67
N VAL A 183 18.36 -4.08 1.80
CA VAL A 183 17.85 -5.41 2.08
C VAL A 183 18.38 -6.37 1.03
N SER A 184 18.90 -7.52 1.49
CA SER A 184 19.12 -8.68 0.63
C SER A 184 18.30 -9.87 1.10
N VAL A 185 17.67 -10.57 0.16
CA VAL A 185 16.79 -11.71 0.38
C VAL A 185 17.48 -12.98 -0.13
N LYS A 186 17.54 -14.02 0.71
CA LYS A 186 18.13 -15.32 0.36
C LYS A 186 17.24 -16.50 0.75
N ALA A 187 16.81 -17.26 -0.24
CA ALA A 187 15.88 -18.39 -0.08
C ALA A 187 16.51 -19.79 -0.26
N GLY A 188 17.80 -19.86 -0.61
CA GLY A 188 18.47 -21.13 -0.95
C GLY A 188 19.12 -21.85 0.24
N GLU A 189 19.49 -23.11 0.02
CA GLU A 189 20.15 -23.95 1.03
C GLU A 189 21.61 -23.52 1.29
N ASN A 190 22.26 -22.89 0.31
CA ASN A 190 23.66 -22.44 0.39
C ASN A 190 23.81 -21.05 1.04
N VAL A 191 23.00 -20.74 2.05
CA VAL A 191 23.09 -19.48 2.80
C VAL A 191 24.15 -19.60 3.88
N GLY A 192 25.10 -18.66 3.89
CA GLY A 192 26.23 -18.71 4.82
C GLY A 192 26.93 -17.37 5.04
N VAL A 193 28.01 -17.43 5.81
CA VAL A 193 28.75 -16.25 6.30
C VAL A 193 29.31 -15.38 5.18
N SER A 194 29.67 -15.96 4.03
CA SER A 194 30.15 -15.20 2.86
C SER A 194 29.13 -14.14 2.43
N MET A 195 27.85 -14.48 2.37
CA MET A 195 26.79 -13.56 1.98
C MET A 195 26.60 -12.41 2.99
N ILE A 196 26.84 -12.68 4.27
CA ILE A 196 26.83 -11.65 5.32
C ILE A 196 27.99 -10.68 5.12
N ARG A 197 29.20 -11.18 4.81
CA ARG A 197 30.36 -10.34 4.47
C ARG A 197 30.14 -9.50 3.23
N ASP A 198 29.56 -10.10 2.19
CA ASP A 198 29.24 -9.40 0.96
C ASP A 198 28.27 -8.26 1.24
N LEU A 199 27.19 -8.52 2.00
CA LEU A 199 26.23 -7.49 2.40
C LEU A 199 26.88 -6.38 3.24
N LYS A 200 27.79 -6.69 4.16
CA LYS A 200 28.60 -5.66 4.86
C LYS A 200 29.34 -4.75 3.89
N GLY A 201 29.97 -5.33 2.85
CA GLY A 201 30.61 -4.56 1.79
C GLY A 201 29.64 -3.68 1.00
N VAL A 202 28.41 -4.16 0.77
CA VAL A 202 27.36 -3.35 0.13
C VAL A 202 26.92 -2.18 1.02
N ILE A 203 26.76 -2.38 2.34
CA ILE A 203 26.38 -1.32 3.28
C ILE A 203 27.37 -0.15 3.17
N GLU A 204 28.67 -0.42 3.21
CA GLU A 204 29.71 0.62 3.11
C GLU A 204 29.70 1.31 1.74
N ARG A 205 29.60 0.52 0.65
CA ARG A 205 29.59 1.05 -0.72
C ARG A 205 28.40 1.97 -0.98
N GLU A 206 27.21 1.57 -0.55
CA GLU A 206 25.96 2.31 -0.74
C GLU A 206 25.73 3.37 0.35
N LYS A 207 26.69 3.52 1.29
CA LYS A 207 26.61 4.40 2.46
C LYS A 207 25.30 4.25 3.23
N ALA A 208 24.79 3.02 3.30
CA ALA A 208 23.58 2.70 4.05
C ALA A 208 23.90 2.68 5.54
N GLY A 209 22.97 3.15 6.38
CA GLY A 209 23.16 3.04 7.82
C GLY A 209 22.84 1.64 8.35
N ILE A 210 21.97 0.90 7.67
CA ILE A 210 21.54 -0.44 8.08
C ILE A 210 21.53 -1.40 6.89
N GLY A 211 21.94 -2.66 7.11
CA GLY A 211 21.70 -3.79 6.22
C GLY A 211 20.78 -4.82 6.87
N VAL A 212 19.87 -5.36 6.08
CA VAL A 212 18.96 -6.45 6.49
C VAL A 212 19.19 -7.65 5.58
N PHE A 213 19.50 -8.79 6.19
CA PHE A 213 19.62 -10.07 5.52
C PHE A 213 18.39 -10.92 5.83
N LEU A 214 17.46 -11.00 4.89
CA LEU A 214 16.19 -11.69 5.05
C LEU A 214 16.30 -13.10 4.48
N THR A 215 16.00 -14.15 5.25
CA THR A 215 16.28 -15.53 4.79
C THR A 215 15.32 -16.60 5.32
N LEU A 216 15.09 -17.65 4.51
CA LEU A 216 14.39 -18.87 4.95
C LEU A 216 15.27 -19.79 5.79
N THR A 217 16.58 -19.58 5.76
CA THR A 217 17.56 -20.44 6.42
C THR A 217 17.83 -19.94 7.84
N GLU A 218 17.78 -20.83 8.81
CA GLU A 218 18.08 -20.47 10.19
C GLU A 218 19.53 -19.98 10.32
N PRO A 219 19.77 -18.80 10.93
CA PRO A 219 21.09 -18.20 10.97
C PRO A 219 22.05 -19.02 11.84
N THR A 220 23.16 -19.43 11.25
CA THR A 220 24.21 -20.13 11.99
C THR A 220 24.97 -19.17 12.91
N LYS A 221 25.56 -19.68 14.01
CA LYS A 221 26.37 -18.87 14.93
C LYS A 221 27.44 -18.02 14.21
N PRO A 222 28.21 -18.56 13.25
CA PRO A 222 29.17 -17.77 12.49
C PRO A 222 28.55 -16.59 11.72
N MET A 223 27.34 -16.75 11.18
CA MET A 223 26.63 -15.65 10.49
C MET A 223 26.26 -14.56 11.48
N VAL A 224 25.72 -14.93 12.64
CA VAL A 224 25.34 -13.98 13.70
C VAL A 224 26.57 -13.21 14.20
N THR A 225 27.69 -13.90 14.44
CA THR A 225 28.94 -13.26 14.84
C THR A 225 29.47 -12.30 13.77
N GLU A 226 29.43 -12.71 12.50
CA GLU A 226 29.85 -11.85 11.38
C GLU A 226 28.94 -10.61 11.26
N ALA A 227 27.62 -10.76 11.40
CA ALA A 227 26.69 -9.64 11.39
C ALA A 227 26.95 -8.68 12.55
N ALA A 228 27.15 -9.19 13.76
CA ALA A 228 27.47 -8.39 14.94
C ALA A 228 28.77 -7.59 14.78
N SER A 229 29.76 -8.12 14.06
CA SER A 229 31.02 -7.40 13.78
C SER A 229 30.86 -6.17 12.88
N ALA A 230 29.69 -5.97 12.25
CA ALA A 230 29.37 -4.72 11.58
C ALA A 230 29.12 -3.56 12.56
N GLY A 231 28.98 -3.84 13.85
CA GLY A 231 28.77 -2.84 14.89
C GLY A 231 27.35 -2.30 14.95
N LEU A 232 27.21 -1.13 15.57
CA LEU A 232 25.93 -0.45 15.75
C LEU A 232 25.84 0.76 14.81
N HIS A 233 24.62 1.08 14.41
CA HIS A 233 24.27 2.32 13.75
C HIS A 233 23.62 3.26 14.76
N GLU A 234 24.11 4.49 14.81
CA GLU A 234 23.62 5.55 15.68
C GLU A 234 22.89 6.61 14.86
N GLU A 235 21.72 7.01 15.32
CA GLU A 235 20.94 8.13 14.78
C GLU A 235 20.66 9.11 15.93
N PRO A 236 20.95 10.41 15.78
CA PRO A 236 20.79 11.38 16.86
C PRO A 236 19.38 11.37 17.46
N GLY A 237 19.28 11.20 18.78
CA GLY A 237 18.01 11.17 19.51
C GLY A 237 17.32 9.80 19.56
N PHE A 238 17.95 8.74 19.04
CA PHE A 238 17.41 7.38 19.08
C PHE A 238 18.43 6.40 19.66
N ALA A 239 17.93 5.28 20.19
CA ALA A 239 18.78 4.20 20.67
C ALA A 239 19.58 3.58 19.50
N PRO A 240 20.87 3.25 19.70
CA PRO A 240 21.66 2.56 18.70
C PRO A 240 21.02 1.22 18.32
N VAL A 241 21.08 0.87 17.03
CA VAL A 241 20.58 -0.43 16.52
C VAL A 241 21.69 -1.22 15.84
N PRO A 242 21.57 -2.55 15.69
CA PRO A 242 22.55 -3.32 14.93
C PRO A 242 22.64 -2.84 13.48
N ARG A 243 23.86 -2.54 13.02
CA ARG A 243 24.14 -2.06 11.65
C ARG A 243 23.80 -3.13 10.60
N LEU A 244 23.98 -4.40 10.93
CA LEU A 244 23.58 -5.54 10.09
C LEU A 244 22.71 -6.51 10.88
N GLN A 245 21.53 -6.79 10.36
CA GLN A 245 20.52 -7.61 11.02
C GLN A 245 20.18 -8.81 10.14
N ILE A 246 20.18 -10.00 10.72
CA ILE A 246 19.69 -11.21 10.05
C ILE A 246 18.27 -11.46 10.54
N VAL A 247 17.33 -11.54 9.60
CA VAL A 247 15.91 -11.69 9.90
C VAL A 247 15.41 -12.97 9.22
N PRO A 248 15.09 -14.02 9.99
CA PRO A 248 14.41 -15.19 9.48
C PRO A 248 13.02 -14.80 8.94
N ILE A 249 12.60 -15.40 7.82
CA ILE A 249 11.28 -15.16 7.22
C ILE A 249 10.16 -15.45 8.20
N GLU A 250 10.26 -16.51 9.00
CA GLU A 250 9.28 -16.84 10.03
C GLU A 250 9.09 -15.72 11.05
N GLN A 251 10.20 -15.07 11.46
CA GLN A 251 10.15 -13.89 12.32
C GLN A 251 9.51 -12.71 11.61
N ALA A 252 9.83 -12.48 10.32
CA ALA A 252 9.23 -11.43 9.51
C ALA A 252 7.72 -11.63 9.28
N MET A 253 7.26 -12.87 9.15
CA MET A 253 5.82 -13.18 9.03
C MET A 253 5.05 -12.84 10.31
N THR A 254 5.68 -13.05 11.46
CA THR A 254 5.08 -12.83 12.79
C THR A 254 5.13 -11.36 13.20
N LEU A 255 6.30 -10.73 13.13
CA LEU A 255 6.54 -9.38 13.62
C LEU A 255 6.35 -8.30 12.56
N ARG A 256 6.19 -8.69 11.29
CA ARG A 256 6.03 -7.80 10.14
C ARG A 256 7.12 -6.73 10.12
N GLU A 257 6.74 -5.47 10.00
CA GLU A 257 7.67 -4.36 9.95
C GLU A 257 8.57 -4.33 11.19
N ARG A 258 8.08 -4.75 12.36
CA ARG A 258 8.83 -4.78 13.63
C ARG A 258 9.93 -5.85 13.68
N ALA A 259 10.00 -6.75 12.71
CA ALA A 259 11.08 -7.74 12.62
C ALA A 259 12.46 -7.09 12.40
N VAL A 260 12.48 -5.86 11.88
CA VAL A 260 13.72 -5.06 11.69
C VAL A 260 13.81 -3.98 12.76
N HIS A 261 14.96 -3.82 13.39
CA HIS A 261 15.21 -2.71 14.30
C HIS A 261 15.71 -1.50 13.51
N LEU A 262 14.82 -0.53 13.29
CA LEU A 262 15.15 0.75 12.64
C LEU A 262 15.14 1.86 13.69
N PRO A 263 16.16 2.73 13.75
CA PRO A 263 16.12 3.93 14.58
C PRO A 263 15.18 4.92 13.91
N ALA A 264 14.51 5.78 14.68
CA ALA A 264 13.62 6.78 14.11
C ALA A 264 12.65 6.21 13.07
N ARG A 265 12.07 5.04 13.37
CA ARG A 265 11.20 4.31 12.43
C ARG A 265 10.15 5.27 11.91
N ARG A 266 10.24 5.56 10.61
CA ARG A 266 9.15 6.19 9.90
C ARG A 266 7.99 5.22 9.92
N GLY A 267 6.79 5.70 10.24
CA GLY A 267 5.58 4.97 9.87
C GLY A 267 5.35 4.95 8.35
N ASP A 268 6.30 5.48 7.57
CA ASP A 268 6.07 6.14 6.28
C ASP A 268 6.67 5.41 5.06
N THR A 269 7.12 4.15 5.16
CA THR A 269 7.52 3.38 3.96
C THR A 269 6.38 3.29 2.95
N PHE A 270 5.16 3.20 3.48
CA PHE A 270 3.92 3.64 2.87
C PHE A 270 3.17 4.48 3.92
N LYS A 271 2.60 5.64 3.56
CA LYS A 271 1.83 6.43 4.54
C LYS A 271 0.65 5.60 5.05
N GLN A 272 0.31 5.76 6.33
CA GLN A 272 -0.88 5.16 6.91
C GLN A 272 -2.13 5.73 6.25
N ALA A 273 -3.09 4.88 5.89
CA ALA A 273 -4.39 5.34 5.41
C ALA A 273 -5.12 6.08 6.54
N ALA A 274 -5.84 7.15 6.19
CA ALA A 274 -6.69 7.83 7.16
C ALA A 274 -7.78 6.86 7.65
N ARG A 275 -8.07 6.89 8.95
CA ARG A 275 -9.22 6.16 9.50
C ARG A 275 -10.50 6.74 8.91
N GLU A 276 -11.41 5.86 8.52
CA GLU A 276 -12.76 6.26 8.13
C GLU A 276 -13.60 6.38 9.41
N GLU A 277 -14.28 7.52 9.61
CA GLU A 277 -15.18 7.74 10.74
C GLU A 277 -16.55 7.09 10.48
N ASP A 278 -16.96 6.20 11.38
CA ASP A 278 -18.24 5.47 11.52
C ASP A 278 -18.85 4.80 10.25
N PRO A 279 -18.89 3.45 10.16
CA PRO A 279 -19.40 2.69 9.02
C PRO A 279 -20.94 2.70 8.89
N THR A 280 -21.66 3.61 9.54
CA THR A 280 -23.07 3.84 9.22
C THR A 280 -23.15 4.44 7.81
N ARG A 281 -23.16 3.53 6.83
CA ARG A 281 -23.52 3.66 5.42
C ARG A 281 -23.77 5.11 5.05
N GLN A 282 -22.79 5.71 4.38
CA GLN A 282 -22.87 7.03 3.76
C GLN A 282 -24.33 7.34 3.46
N ARG A 283 -24.95 8.16 4.32
CA ARG A 283 -26.30 8.67 4.06
C ARG A 283 -26.18 9.38 2.72
N ALA A 284 -27.17 9.11 1.87
CA ALA A 284 -27.28 9.58 0.50
C ALA A 284 -26.48 10.85 0.27
N LEU A 285 -25.59 10.81 -0.73
CA LEU A 285 -24.76 11.93 -1.16
C LEU A 285 -25.47 13.27 -0.93
N ASP A 286 -24.87 14.15 -0.14
CA ASP A 286 -25.07 15.59 -0.30
C ASP A 286 -24.45 15.94 -1.66
N LEU A 287 -25.22 15.74 -2.73
CA LEU A 287 -25.01 16.35 -4.05
C LEU A 287 -25.73 17.70 -4.09
#